data_AF-A0A2U1KE44-F1
#
_entry.id   AF-A0A2U1KE44-F1
#
_cell.length_a   1.000
_cell.length_b   1.000
_cell.length_c   1.000
_cell.angle_alpha   90.00
_cell.angle_beta   90.00
_cell.angle_gamma   90.00
#
_symmetry.space_group_name_H-M   'P 1'
#
loop_
_entity.id
_entity.type
_entity.pdbx_description
1 polymer ?
#
loop_
_entity_poly.entity_id
_entity_poly.type
_entity_poly.pdbx_seq_one_letter_code
_entity_poly.pdbx_strand_id
1 'polypeptide(L)'
;MPKKHDGVLAIQVTMLKCGAMVIASLYDHRVADGYSTNLFATSWANITRCEPPSILPYFFPINARQPTHYTSSVANMFIPLSNLPSPESDPKIGSDLDLESLTNRMYYIKGDQIKKTPTFVQSKWAWKSAASFLEDSGHTGYICNIALPVDGRMRLSEGEGVEKQKLMAGRLGNVISSLFEGSSQR
;
A
#
# COMPACT_ATOMS: atom_id res chain seq x y z
N MET A 1 14.49 -6.66 13.38
CA MET A 1 13.03 -6.87 13.34
C MET A 1 12.73 -8.27 13.87
N PRO A 2 11.60 -8.49 14.56
CA PRO A 2 11.24 -9.81 15.08
C PRO A 2 11.19 -10.82 13.93
N LYS A 3 11.75 -12.02 14.13
CA LYS A 3 11.65 -13.09 13.14
C LYS A 3 10.20 -13.57 13.11
N LYS A 4 9.62 -13.66 11.90
CA LYS A 4 8.25 -14.12 11.70
C LYS A 4 8.17 -15.62 11.95
N HIS A 5 7.71 -16.01 13.13
CA HIS A 5 7.37 -17.40 13.46
C HIS A 5 5.90 -17.65 13.07
N ASP A 6 5.63 -17.94 11.79
CA ASP A 6 4.33 -18.33 11.21
C ASP A 6 3.09 -17.46 11.51
N GLY A 7 3.26 -16.33 12.21
CA GLY A 7 2.20 -15.40 12.58
C GLY A 7 1.92 -14.35 11.51
N VAL A 8 0.71 -13.78 11.56
CA VAL A 8 0.26 -12.70 10.66
C VAL A 8 0.51 -11.30 11.21
N LEU A 9 0.95 -11.20 12.47
CA LEU A 9 1.26 -9.97 13.19
C LEU A 9 2.44 -10.19 14.16
N ALA A 10 3.38 -9.26 14.19
CA ALA A 10 4.39 -9.16 15.25
C ALA A 10 4.50 -7.71 15.74
N ILE A 11 4.59 -7.52 17.06
CA ILE A 11 4.72 -6.20 17.69
C ILE A 11 6.04 -6.18 18.48
N GLN A 12 6.82 -5.11 18.30
CA GLN A 12 8.03 -4.83 19.07
C GLN A 12 7.88 -3.50 19.79
N VAL A 13 8.06 -3.52 21.12
CA VAL A 13 8.12 -2.32 21.95
C VAL A 13 9.56 -2.11 22.37
N THR A 14 10.12 -0.93 22.05
CA THR A 14 11.52 -0.59 22.34
C THR A 14 11.56 0.66 23.21
N MET A 15 12.10 0.52 24.43
CA MET A 15 12.35 1.66 25.32
C MET A 15 13.71 2.28 25.01
N LEU A 16 13.71 3.59 24.78
CA LEU A 16 14.91 4.37 24.58
C LEU A 16 15.50 4.81 25.93
N LYS A 17 16.81 5.10 25.96
CA LYS A 17 17.52 5.49 27.19
C LYS A 17 16.92 6.74 27.88
N CYS A 18 16.25 7.61 27.12
CA CYS A 18 15.59 8.81 27.63
C CYS A 18 14.17 8.57 28.17
N GLY A 19 13.69 7.31 28.24
CA GLY A 19 12.34 6.97 28.66
C GLY A 19 11.29 7.04 27.54
N ALA A 20 11.65 7.53 26.35
CA ALA A 20 10.78 7.46 25.18
C ALA A 20 10.55 6.00 24.73
N MET A 21 9.44 5.75 24.04
CA MET A 21 9.04 4.43 23.56
C MET A 21 8.85 4.46 22.04
N VAL A 22 9.36 3.43 21.36
CA VAL A 22 9.10 3.17 19.94
C VAL A 22 8.31 1.86 19.84
N ILE A 23 7.16 1.92 19.18
CA ILE A 23 6.33 0.74 18.90
C ILE A 23 6.41 0.46 17.41
N ALA A 24 6.96 -0.69 17.05
CA ALA A 24 6.99 -1.19 15.68
C ALA A 24 5.99 -2.34 15.55
N SER A 25 5.22 -2.35 14.45
CA SER A 25 4.30 -3.44 14.13
C SER A 25 4.56 -3.93 12.71
N LEU A 26 4.56 -5.25 12.55
CA LEU A 26 4.79 -5.95 11.30
C LEU A 26 3.56 -6.81 10.99
N TYR A 27 3.03 -6.67 9.78
CA TYR A 27 1.82 -7.38 9.33
C TYR A 27 2.14 -8.23 8.11
N ASP A 28 1.52 -9.40 8.03
CA ASP A 28 1.42 -10.12 6.76
C ASP A 28 0.43 -9.40 5.85
N HIS A 29 0.91 -8.80 4.76
CA HIS A 29 0.07 -7.98 3.88
C HIS A 29 -1.07 -8.78 3.22
N ARG A 30 -1.02 -10.13 3.24
CA ARG A 30 -2.14 -10.97 2.76
C ARG A 30 -3.39 -10.81 3.62
N VAL A 31 -3.26 -10.40 4.88
CA VAL A 31 -4.40 -10.30 5.82
C VAL A 31 -4.89 -8.88 6.06
N ALA A 32 -4.13 -7.85 5.70
CA ALA A 32 -4.48 -6.46 6.00
C ALA A 32 -3.85 -5.47 5.01
N ASP A 33 -4.63 -4.48 4.61
CA ASP A 33 -4.14 -3.28 3.94
C ASP A 33 -3.70 -2.20 4.94
N GLY A 34 -3.16 -1.09 4.44
CA GLY A 34 -2.77 0.05 5.27
C GLY A 34 -3.94 0.63 6.08
N TYR A 35 -5.15 0.65 5.53
CA TYR A 35 -6.35 1.10 6.23
C TYR A 35 -6.66 0.20 7.43
N SER A 36 -6.71 -1.12 7.22
CA SER A 36 -6.96 -2.12 8.27
C SER A 36 -5.88 -2.10 9.36
N THR A 37 -4.63 -1.91 8.95
CA THR A 37 -3.50 -1.75 9.86
C THR A 37 -3.67 -0.53 10.76
N ASN A 38 -4.08 0.61 10.20
CA ASN A 38 -4.38 1.83 10.96
C ASN A 38 -5.59 1.65 11.89
N LEU A 39 -6.64 0.95 11.43
CA LEU A 39 -7.80 0.64 12.25
C LEU A 39 -7.42 -0.22 13.47
N PHE A 40 -6.56 -1.23 13.28
CA PHE A 40 -5.99 -2.01 14.38
C PHE A 40 -5.21 -1.13 15.36
N ALA A 41 -4.27 -0.30 14.87
CA ALA A 41 -3.45 0.55 15.72
C ALA A 41 -4.29 1.55 16.53
N THR A 42 -5.29 2.17 15.90
CA THR A 42 -6.20 3.11 16.56
C THR A 42 -7.08 2.41 17.60
N SER A 43 -7.61 1.22 17.27
CA SER A 43 -8.43 0.43 18.20
C SER A 43 -7.61 -0.02 19.40
N TRP A 44 -6.37 -0.47 19.20
CA TRP A 44 -5.45 -0.82 20.27
C TRP A 44 -5.14 0.38 21.17
N ALA A 45 -4.92 1.55 20.56
CA ALA A 45 -4.72 2.80 21.31
C ALA A 45 -5.95 3.19 22.16
N ASN A 46 -7.18 3.03 21.64
CA ASN A 46 -8.39 3.29 22.43
C ASN A 46 -8.51 2.32 23.61
N ILE A 47 -8.33 1.02 23.35
CA ILE A 47 -8.43 -0.02 24.39
C ILE A 47 -7.40 0.23 25.51
N THR A 48 -6.17 0.61 25.17
CA THR A 48 -5.13 0.94 26.17
C THR A 48 -5.46 2.19 27.00
N ARG A 49 -6.34 3.08 26.51
CA ARG A 49 -6.90 4.21 27.26
C ARG A 49 -8.24 3.89 27.95
N CYS A 50 -8.68 2.63 27.95
CA CYS A 50 -10.00 2.20 28.41
C CYS A 50 -11.17 2.91 27.69
N GLU A 51 -10.94 3.32 26.44
CA GLU A 51 -11.96 3.90 25.55
C GLU A 51 -12.50 2.82 24.60
N PRO A 52 -13.79 2.90 24.20
CA PRO A 52 -14.32 2.01 23.18
C PRO A 52 -13.66 2.29 21.80
N PRO A 53 -13.44 1.27 20.96
CA PRO A 53 -13.05 1.49 19.57
C PRO A 53 -14.09 2.32 18.83
N SER A 54 -13.65 3.32 18.06
CA SER A 54 -14.56 4.20 17.30
C SER A 54 -15.29 3.47 16.18
N ILE A 55 -14.70 2.38 15.67
CA ILE A 55 -15.23 1.56 14.58
C ILE A 55 -15.06 0.09 14.98
N LEU A 56 -16.14 -0.69 14.86
CA LEU A 56 -16.10 -2.12 15.12
C LEU A 56 -15.62 -2.87 13.86
N PRO A 57 -14.77 -3.91 14.04
CA PRO A 57 -14.27 -4.68 12.90
C PRO A 57 -15.37 -5.52 12.25
N TYR A 58 -15.34 -5.59 10.93
CA TYR A 58 -16.26 -6.37 10.09
C TYR A 58 -15.47 -7.29 9.16
N PHE A 59 -15.76 -8.59 9.17
CA PHE A 59 -14.94 -9.64 8.52
C PHE A 59 -15.63 -10.42 7.40
N PHE A 60 -16.92 -10.17 7.13
CA PHE A 60 -17.67 -10.99 6.16
C PHE A 60 -17.15 -10.88 4.73
N PRO A 61 -17.16 -11.94 3.90
CA PRO A 61 -16.61 -11.91 2.55
C PRO A 61 -17.24 -10.83 1.65
N ILE A 62 -16.46 -10.32 0.69
CA ILE A 62 -16.99 -9.48 -0.39
C ILE A 62 -17.53 -10.43 -1.45
N ASN A 63 -18.78 -10.25 -1.86
CA ASN A 63 -19.38 -11.09 -2.88
C ASN A 63 -18.88 -10.70 -4.27
N ALA A 64 -18.55 -11.71 -5.07
CA ALA A 64 -18.35 -11.51 -6.51
C ALA A 64 -19.66 -11.09 -7.18
N ARG A 65 -19.56 -10.37 -8.29
CA ARG A 65 -20.73 -10.00 -9.10
C ARG A 65 -21.45 -11.26 -9.60
N GLN A 66 -22.78 -11.18 -9.64
CA GLN A 66 -23.63 -12.17 -10.28
C GLN A 66 -24.58 -11.45 -11.26
N PRO A 67 -24.47 -11.67 -12.58
CA PRO A 67 -23.51 -12.54 -13.26
C PRO A 67 -22.06 -12.02 -13.18
N THR A 68 -21.10 -12.94 -13.33
CA THR A 68 -19.68 -12.60 -13.40
C THR A 68 -19.41 -11.72 -14.62
N HIS A 69 -18.78 -10.57 -14.41
CA HIS A 69 -18.38 -9.67 -15.48
C HIS A 69 -16.87 -9.40 -15.43
N TYR A 70 -16.18 -9.77 -16.50
CA TYR A 70 -14.74 -9.65 -16.68
C TYR A 70 -14.42 -8.57 -17.71
N THR A 71 -13.45 -7.71 -17.41
CA THR A 71 -12.98 -6.67 -18.34
C THR A 71 -11.53 -6.95 -18.72
N SER A 72 -11.15 -6.61 -19.95
CA SER A 72 -9.78 -6.78 -20.44
C SER A 72 -8.74 -6.05 -19.58
N SER A 73 -9.14 -4.96 -18.89
CA SER A 73 -8.29 -4.24 -17.93
C SER A 73 -7.88 -5.09 -16.72
N VAL A 74 -8.73 -6.02 -16.28
CA VAL A 74 -8.43 -6.93 -15.15
C VAL A 74 -7.50 -8.05 -15.61
N ALA A 75 -7.54 -8.44 -16.89
CA ALA A 75 -6.64 -9.44 -17.45
C ALA A 75 -5.17 -9.03 -17.35
N ASN A 76 -4.89 -7.76 -17.57
CA ASN A 76 -3.54 -7.20 -17.52
C ASN A 76 -2.94 -7.16 -16.10
N MET A 77 -3.72 -7.48 -15.05
CA MET A 77 -3.22 -7.61 -13.68
C MET A 77 -2.63 -8.99 -13.38
N PHE A 78 -2.88 -9.98 -14.23
CA PHE A 78 -2.41 -11.34 -14.05
C PHE A 78 -1.34 -11.68 -15.09
N ILE A 79 -0.30 -12.39 -14.65
CA ILE A 79 0.73 -12.92 -15.52
C ILE A 79 0.56 -14.46 -15.49
N PRO A 80 0.51 -15.15 -16.64
CA PRO A 80 0.44 -16.60 -16.67
C PRO A 80 1.59 -17.22 -15.86
N LEU A 81 1.33 -18.33 -15.16
CA LEU A 81 2.36 -19.02 -14.37
C LEU A 81 3.56 -19.44 -15.23
N SER A 82 3.33 -19.79 -16.50
CA SER A 82 4.37 -20.09 -17.48
C SER A 82 5.32 -18.92 -17.77
N ASN A 83 4.87 -17.69 -17.52
CA ASN A 83 5.62 -16.46 -17.78
C ASN A 83 6.18 -15.88 -16.48
N LEU A 84 5.99 -16.54 -15.32
CA LEU A 84 6.68 -16.12 -14.11
C LEU A 84 8.19 -16.35 -14.30
N PRO A 85 9.04 -15.38 -13.93
CA PRO A 85 10.46 -15.63 -13.86
C PRO A 85 10.72 -16.83 -12.92
N SER A 86 11.62 -17.73 -13.32
CA SER A 86 11.99 -18.90 -12.51
C SER A 86 12.37 -18.45 -11.10
N PRO A 87 11.87 -19.12 -10.03
CA PRO A 87 12.28 -18.82 -8.65
C PRO A 87 13.79 -19.02 -8.43
N GLU A 88 14.47 -19.68 -9.37
CA GLU A 88 15.94 -19.78 -9.44
C GLU A 88 16.50 -18.89 -10.56
N SER A 89 16.23 -17.60 -10.44
CA SER A 89 17.22 -16.57 -10.65
C SER A 89 16.68 -15.39 -9.89
N ASP A 90 17.19 -15.17 -8.67
CA ASP A 90 17.48 -13.81 -8.26
C ASP A 90 18.05 -13.17 -9.52
N PRO A 91 17.36 -12.21 -10.15
CA PRO A 91 17.85 -11.69 -11.39
C PRO A 91 19.30 -11.35 -11.07
N LYS A 92 20.20 -11.76 -11.95
CA LYS A 92 21.22 -10.81 -12.29
C LYS A 92 20.46 -9.58 -12.83
N ILE A 93 19.81 -8.81 -11.94
CA ILE A 93 20.11 -7.40 -11.73
C ILE A 93 21.58 -7.40 -12.06
N GLY A 94 21.90 -6.91 -13.27
CA GLY A 94 23.29 -6.77 -13.68
C GLY A 94 24.04 -6.31 -12.44
N SER A 95 25.15 -6.98 -12.14
CA SER A 95 26.02 -6.87 -10.98
C SER A 95 26.44 -5.43 -10.64
N ASP A 96 25.48 -4.55 -10.45
CA ASP A 96 25.52 -3.11 -10.70
C ASP A 96 24.43 -2.36 -9.90
N LEU A 97 23.30 -3.00 -9.53
CA LEU A 97 22.55 -2.54 -8.36
C LEU A 97 23.02 -3.32 -7.15
N ASP A 98 24.15 -2.86 -6.62
CA ASP A 98 24.59 -3.18 -5.27
C ASP A 98 23.43 -2.89 -4.32
N LEU A 99 22.77 -3.92 -3.80
CA LEU A 99 21.62 -3.77 -2.90
C LEU A 99 22.04 -3.02 -1.62
N GLU A 100 23.35 -3.01 -1.31
CA GLU A 100 23.96 -2.20 -0.25
C GLU A 100 23.92 -0.67 -0.53
N SER A 101 23.72 -0.27 -1.80
CA SER A 101 23.63 1.14 -2.21
C SER A 101 22.22 1.75 -2.10
N LEU A 102 21.18 0.95 -1.85
CA LEU A 102 19.80 1.44 -1.82
C LEU A 102 19.60 2.37 -0.61
N THR A 103 19.46 3.67 -0.88
CA THR A 103 19.24 4.68 0.15
C THR A 103 17.76 5.00 0.29
N ASN A 104 17.18 4.78 1.48
CA ASN A 104 15.86 5.31 1.82
C ASN A 104 15.95 6.79 2.22
N ARG A 105 15.22 7.67 1.53
CA ARG A 105 15.20 9.12 1.81
C ARG A 105 13.79 9.58 2.14
N MET A 106 13.64 10.22 3.31
CA MET A 106 12.38 10.86 3.71
C MET A 106 12.39 12.32 3.27
N TYR A 107 11.45 12.70 2.40
CA TYR A 107 11.24 14.08 1.98
C TYR A 107 10.13 14.71 2.81
N TYR A 108 10.41 15.88 3.38
CA TYR A 108 9.43 16.62 4.17
C TYR A 108 8.76 17.70 3.32
N ILE A 109 7.43 17.67 3.26
CA ILE A 109 6.61 18.68 2.58
C ILE A 109 5.82 19.46 3.64
N LYS A 110 5.94 20.80 3.63
CA LYS A 110 5.20 21.65 4.57
C LYS A 110 3.70 21.62 4.30
N GLY A 111 2.90 21.66 5.38
CA GLY A 111 1.44 21.52 5.28
C GLY A 111 0.72 22.61 4.49
N ASP A 112 1.26 23.83 4.43
CA ASP A 112 0.74 24.94 3.62
C ASP A 112 0.86 24.67 2.11
N GLN A 113 1.86 23.88 1.71
CA GLN A 113 2.03 23.42 0.33
C GLN A 113 1.04 22.29 0.03
N ILE A 114 0.84 21.34 0.96
CA ILE A 114 -0.10 20.23 0.80
C ILE A 114 -1.53 20.73 0.55
N LYS A 115 -1.99 21.75 1.29
CA LYS A 115 -3.36 22.30 1.10
C LYS A 115 -3.57 22.91 -0.28
N LYS A 116 -2.50 23.35 -0.94
CA LYS A 116 -2.53 23.92 -2.29
C LYS A 116 -2.38 22.86 -3.38
N THR A 117 -2.03 21.62 -3.03
CA THR A 117 -1.66 20.60 -4.00
C THR A 117 -2.28 19.24 -3.66
N PRO A 118 -3.29 18.78 -4.44
CA PRO A 118 -3.92 17.48 -4.22
C PRO A 118 -2.93 16.31 -4.21
N THR A 119 -3.23 15.24 -3.48
CA THR A 119 -2.38 14.03 -3.35
C THR A 119 -1.95 13.45 -4.71
N PHE A 120 -2.82 13.53 -5.73
CA PHE A 120 -2.50 13.12 -7.10
C PHE A 120 -1.33 13.92 -7.69
N VAL A 121 -1.28 15.23 -7.43
CA VAL A 121 -0.20 16.09 -7.93
C VAL A 121 1.13 15.78 -7.23
N GLN A 122 1.09 15.40 -5.95
CA GLN A 122 2.28 14.99 -5.20
C GLN A 122 2.86 13.67 -5.75
N SER A 123 1.99 12.70 -6.02
CA SER A 123 2.37 11.42 -6.64
C SER A 123 2.95 11.63 -8.05
N LYS A 124 2.33 12.52 -8.83
CA LYS A 124 2.81 12.92 -10.16
C LYS A 124 4.18 13.61 -10.09
N TRP A 125 4.40 14.48 -9.11
CA TRP A 125 5.70 15.12 -8.90
C TRP A 125 6.79 14.11 -8.54
N ALA A 126 6.50 13.17 -7.63
CA ALA A 126 7.45 12.13 -7.24
C ALA A 126 7.81 11.23 -8.44
N TRP A 127 6.80 10.80 -9.20
CA TRP A 127 7.00 10.02 -10.41
C TRP A 127 7.82 10.77 -11.47
N LYS A 128 7.50 12.04 -11.75
CA LYS A 128 8.28 12.87 -12.67
C LYS A 128 9.72 13.05 -12.22
N SER A 129 9.94 13.28 -10.94
CA SER A 129 11.30 13.43 -10.39
C SER A 129 12.11 12.14 -10.56
N ALA A 130 11.49 10.98 -10.33
CA ALA A 130 12.12 9.68 -10.57
C ALA A 130 12.40 9.44 -12.05
N ALA A 131 11.47 9.79 -12.94
CA ALA A 131 11.64 9.66 -14.39
C ALA A 131 12.76 10.58 -14.91
N SER A 132 12.81 11.84 -14.49
CA SER A 132 13.89 12.77 -14.85
C SER A 132 15.25 12.30 -14.34
N PHE A 133 15.32 11.75 -13.12
CA PHE A 133 16.57 11.18 -12.61
C PHE A 133 17.06 10.00 -13.48
N LEU A 134 16.15 9.13 -13.93
CA LEU A 134 16.51 8.04 -14.85
C LEU A 134 17.05 8.59 -16.17
N GLU A 135 16.42 9.61 -16.73
CA GLU A 135 16.89 10.27 -17.96
C GLU A 135 18.29 10.89 -17.79
N ASP A 136 18.50 11.67 -16.72
CA ASP A 136 19.80 12.29 -16.40
C ASP A 136 20.91 11.26 -16.17
N SER A 137 20.55 10.05 -15.73
CA SER A 137 21.48 8.92 -15.55
C SER A 137 21.79 8.15 -16.85
N GLY A 138 21.30 8.62 -18.00
CA GLY A 138 21.56 8.01 -19.31
C GLY A 138 20.57 6.91 -19.72
N HIS A 139 19.53 6.66 -18.93
CA HIS A 139 18.49 5.66 -19.22
C HIS A 139 17.36 6.26 -20.08
N THR A 140 17.70 6.76 -21.26
CA THR A 140 16.72 7.32 -22.20
C THR A 140 15.86 6.21 -22.84
N GLY A 141 14.56 6.48 -23.06
CA GLY A 141 13.64 5.55 -23.73
C GLY A 141 13.00 4.46 -22.84
N TYR A 142 13.30 4.43 -21.54
CA TYR A 142 12.65 3.53 -20.59
C TYR A 142 11.21 3.97 -20.28
N ILE A 143 10.29 3.01 -20.18
CA ILE A 143 8.91 3.27 -19.75
C ILE A 143 8.87 3.29 -18.23
N CYS A 144 8.54 4.45 -17.65
CA CYS A 144 8.33 4.59 -16.22
C CYS A 144 6.84 4.45 -15.89
N ASN A 145 6.47 3.36 -15.22
CA ASN A 145 5.11 3.12 -14.74
C ASN A 145 5.03 3.39 -13.23
N ILE A 146 3.93 3.98 -12.78
CA ILE A 146 3.61 4.09 -11.36
C ILE A 146 2.39 3.23 -11.02
N ALA A 147 2.48 2.47 -9.94
CA ALA A 147 1.36 1.74 -9.37
C ALA A 147 0.87 2.47 -8.13
N LEU A 148 -0.40 2.89 -8.13
CA LEU A 148 -1.02 3.57 -7.00
C LEU A 148 -2.10 2.67 -6.37
N PRO A 149 -1.97 2.28 -5.09
CA PRO A 149 -3.01 1.57 -4.38
C PRO A 149 -4.18 2.52 -4.07
N VAL A 150 -5.41 2.03 -4.27
CA VAL A 150 -6.65 2.77 -4.06
C VAL A 150 -7.54 1.97 -3.10
N ASP A 151 -8.00 2.61 -2.03
CA ASP A 151 -8.98 2.02 -1.10
C ASP A 151 -10.37 1.96 -1.74
N GLY A 152 -10.87 0.74 -1.93
CA GLY A 152 -12.15 0.46 -2.54
C GLY A 152 -13.36 0.53 -1.59
N ARG A 153 -13.17 0.70 -0.27
CA ARG A 153 -14.27 0.65 0.72
C ARG A 153 -15.41 1.60 0.39
N MET A 154 -15.09 2.86 0.09
CA MET A 154 -16.12 3.85 -0.26
C MET A 154 -16.87 3.43 -1.52
N ARG A 155 -16.15 3.01 -2.57
CA ARG A 155 -16.74 2.62 -3.86
C ARG A 155 -17.64 1.39 -3.75
N LEU A 156 -17.34 0.46 -2.84
CA LEU A 156 -18.15 -0.73 -2.56
C LEU A 156 -19.37 -0.48 -1.67
N SER A 157 -19.51 0.72 -1.11
CA SER A 157 -20.63 1.14 -0.27
C SER A 157 -21.48 2.25 -0.88
N GLU A 158 -21.13 2.70 -2.08
CA GLU A 158 -21.81 3.79 -2.76
C GLU A 158 -23.22 3.38 -3.18
N GLY A 159 -24.23 4.19 -2.84
CA GLY A 159 -25.63 3.91 -3.16
C GLY A 159 -26.32 2.84 -2.29
N GLU A 160 -25.58 2.14 -1.43
CA GLU A 160 -26.07 1.01 -0.59
C GLU A 160 -26.53 1.46 0.82
N GLY A 161 -26.60 2.78 1.05
CA GLY A 161 -27.05 3.37 2.31
C GLY A 161 -26.00 3.40 3.43
N VAL A 162 -26.38 4.05 4.54
CA VAL A 162 -25.49 4.37 5.66
C VAL A 162 -24.98 3.12 6.37
N GLU A 163 -25.80 2.07 6.47
CA GLU A 163 -25.40 0.83 7.14
C GLU A 163 -24.29 0.10 6.39
N LYS A 164 -24.37 0.00 5.06
CA LYS A 164 -23.28 -0.57 4.26
C LYS A 164 -21.99 0.25 4.37
N GLN A 165 -22.10 1.57 4.39
CA GLN A 165 -20.95 2.47 4.58
C GLN A 165 -20.27 2.23 5.93
N LYS A 166 -21.03 2.10 7.02
CA LYS A 166 -20.49 1.75 8.34
C LYS A 166 -19.79 0.39 8.33
N LEU A 167 -20.40 -0.62 7.71
CA LEU A 167 -19.79 -1.96 7.59
C LEU A 167 -18.49 -1.93 6.76
N MET A 168 -18.45 -1.13 5.70
CA MET A 168 -17.24 -0.96 4.88
C MET A 168 -16.17 -0.13 5.59
N ALA A 169 -16.54 0.86 6.40
CA ALA A 169 -15.59 1.56 7.27
C ALA A 169 -14.96 0.63 8.32
N GLY A 170 -15.73 -0.32 8.85
CA GLY A 170 -15.23 -1.37 9.75
C GLY A 170 -14.54 -2.55 9.05
N ARG A 171 -14.50 -2.58 7.72
CA ARG A 171 -14.03 -3.75 6.97
C ARG A 171 -12.54 -3.96 7.18
N LEU A 172 -12.19 -5.07 7.81
CA LEU A 172 -10.83 -5.57 7.88
C LEU A 172 -10.48 -6.44 6.67
N GLY A 173 -9.18 -6.45 6.36
CA GLY A 173 -8.63 -7.15 5.20
C GLY A 173 -8.29 -6.21 4.06
N ASN A 174 -7.81 -6.79 2.96
CA ASN A 174 -7.47 -6.02 1.76
C ASN A 174 -8.74 -5.59 1.02
N VAL A 175 -8.92 -4.28 0.88
CA VAL A 175 -9.90 -3.67 -0.05
C VAL A 175 -9.15 -2.69 -0.94
N ILE A 176 -8.11 -3.19 -1.62
CA ILE A 176 -7.25 -2.39 -2.49
C ILE A 176 -7.46 -2.80 -3.94
N SER A 177 -7.48 -1.81 -4.84
CA SER A 177 -7.16 -1.99 -6.25
C SER A 177 -5.93 -1.15 -6.61
N SER A 178 -5.20 -1.54 -7.67
CA SER A 178 -4.07 -0.76 -8.19
C SER A 178 -4.39 -0.24 -9.58
N LEU A 179 -4.15 1.04 -9.81
CA LEU A 179 -4.14 1.62 -11.14
C LEU A 179 -2.73 1.55 -11.72
N PHE A 180 -2.63 1.10 -12.96
CA PHE A 180 -1.41 1.16 -13.76
C PHE A 180 -1.57 2.28 -14.78
N GLU A 181 -0.83 3.37 -14.59
CA GLU A 181 -0.73 4.44 -15.59
C GLU A 181 0.69 4.41 -16.16
N GLY A 182 0.78 4.21 -17.47
CA GLY A 182 2.03 4.28 -18.22
C GLY A 182 1.95 5.42 -19.21
N SER A 183 2.93 6.32 -19.19
CA SER A 183 3.13 7.27 -20.27
C SER A 183 4.44 6.95 -20.98
N SER A 184 4.36 6.66 -22.28
CA SER A 184 5.49 6.89 -23.18
C SER A 184 5.37 8.34 -23.63
N GLN A 185 6.29 9.21 -23.22
CA GLN A 185 6.53 10.42 -23.98
C GLN A 185 7.27 9.98 -25.25
N ARG A 186 6.57 10.07 -26.39
CA ARG A 186 7.21 10.17 -27.69
C ARG A 186 7.65 11.60 -27.93
#